data_AF-A0A259N7H5-F1
#
_entry.id   AF-A0A259N7H5-F1
#
_cell.length_a   1.000
_cell.length_b   1.000
_cell.length_c   1.000
_cell.angle_alpha   90.00
_cell.angle_beta   90.00
_cell.angle_gamma   90.00
#
_symmetry.space_group_name_H-M   'P 1'
#
loop_
_entity.id
_entity.type
_entity.pdbx_description
1 polymer ?
#
loop_
_entity_poly.entity_id
_entity_poly.type
_entity_poly.pdbx_seq_one_letter_code
_entity_poly.pdbx_strand_id
1 'polypeptide(L)'
;MSTSLSTPPSVAAQIARLPELPMAEIRALWQKLVGGDTPTHNRQFLERRIAYRLQEAEFRKIDANLLDRNQRRIESLVETGKVKKRDRDHRPVAGTVLTREYKGVSHRVVVTPDGQYNFQ
;
A
#
# COMPACT_ATOMS: atom_id res chain seq x y z
N MET A 1 -26.37 7.60 5.28
CA MET A 1 -26.35 7.12 3.88
C MET A 1 -25.11 6.28 3.70
N SER A 2 -25.25 4.96 3.67
CA SER A 2 -24.14 4.02 3.57
C SER A 2 -23.83 3.80 2.09
N THR A 3 -22.71 4.33 1.61
CA THR A 3 -22.26 4.15 0.23
C THR A 3 -21.73 2.73 0.08
N SER A 4 -22.58 1.81 -0.36
CA SER A 4 -22.15 0.49 -0.83
C SER A 4 -21.26 0.68 -2.05
N LEU A 5 -19.99 0.25 -1.96
CA LEU A 5 -19.04 0.21 -3.06
C LEU A 5 -19.49 -0.84 -4.10
N SER A 6 -20.52 -0.53 -4.88
CA SER A 6 -20.92 -1.33 -6.03
C SER A 6 -19.80 -1.25 -7.05
N THR A 7 -19.03 -2.33 -7.16
CA THR A 7 -17.90 -2.35 -8.06
C THR A 7 -18.40 -2.69 -9.47
N PRO A 8 -18.28 -1.79 -10.48
CA PRO A 8 -18.47 -2.18 -11.88
C PRO A 8 -17.48 -3.32 -12.17
N PRO A 9 -17.75 -4.31 -13.06
CA PRO A 9 -17.07 -5.62 -13.10
C PRO A 9 -15.64 -5.51 -12.61
N SER A 10 -15.44 -5.89 -11.34
CA SER A 10 -14.41 -5.26 -10.51
C SER A 10 -13.07 -5.32 -11.20
N VAL A 11 -12.24 -4.30 -11.01
CA VAL A 11 -10.82 -4.40 -11.40
C VAL A 11 -10.23 -5.73 -10.95
N ALA A 12 -10.68 -6.23 -9.79
CA ALA A 12 -10.38 -7.56 -9.32
C ALA A 12 -10.87 -8.69 -10.26
N ALA A 13 -12.09 -8.64 -10.79
CA ALA A 13 -12.56 -9.57 -11.82
C ALA A 13 -11.76 -9.48 -13.13
N GLN A 14 -11.37 -8.28 -13.58
CA GLN A 14 -10.51 -8.13 -14.76
C GLN A 14 -9.12 -8.74 -14.52
N ILE A 15 -8.54 -8.51 -13.34
CA ILE A 15 -7.25 -9.08 -12.92
C ILE A 15 -7.35 -10.60 -12.79
N ALA A 16 -8.44 -11.11 -12.22
CA ALA A 16 -8.66 -12.55 -12.03
C ALA A 16 -8.75 -13.31 -13.35
N ARG A 17 -9.19 -12.66 -14.44
CA ARG A 17 -9.25 -13.26 -15.78
C ARG A 17 -7.90 -13.26 -16.51
N LEU A 18 -6.91 -12.49 -16.08
CA LEU A 18 -5.61 -12.40 -16.78
C LEU A 18 -4.93 -13.76 -16.99
N PRO A 19 -4.90 -14.70 -16.01
CA PRO A 19 -4.30 -16.01 -16.20
C PRO A 19 -4.98 -16.85 -17.29
N GLU A 20 -6.26 -16.61 -17.55
CA GLU A 20 -7.07 -17.37 -18.53
C GLU A 20 -6.88 -16.87 -19.97
N LEU A 21 -6.38 -15.65 -20.15
CA LEU A 21 -6.26 -15.04 -21.49
C LEU A 21 -5.13 -15.69 -22.30
N PRO A 22 -5.28 -15.91 -23.61
CA PRO A 22 -4.16 -16.34 -24.45
C PRO A 22 -3.07 -15.26 -24.51
N MET A 23 -1.83 -15.66 -24.77
CA MET A 23 -0.67 -14.73 -24.79
C MET A 23 -0.83 -13.59 -25.81
N ALA A 24 -1.56 -13.83 -26.91
CA ALA A 24 -1.89 -12.79 -27.88
C ALA A 24 -2.73 -11.66 -27.27
N GLU A 25 -3.72 -12.00 -26.45
CA GLU A 25 -4.55 -11.03 -25.74
C GLU A 25 -3.78 -10.30 -24.65
N ILE A 26 -2.87 -10.99 -23.94
CA ILE A 26 -1.95 -10.34 -23.00
C ILE A 26 -1.09 -9.28 -23.70
N ARG A 27 -0.55 -9.58 -24.89
CA ARG A 27 0.22 -8.59 -25.68
C ARG A 27 -0.66 -7.43 -26.14
N ALA A 28 -1.89 -7.69 -26.57
CA ALA A 28 -2.83 -6.64 -26.96
C ALA A 28 -3.18 -5.72 -25.76
N LEU A 29 -3.44 -6.30 -24.59
CA LEU A 29 -3.68 -5.55 -23.35
C LEU A 29 -2.45 -4.75 -22.92
N TRP A 30 -1.26 -5.32 -23.05
CA TRP A 30 -0.02 -4.61 -22.81
C TRP A 30 0.09 -3.37 -23.69
N GLN A 31 -0.09 -3.52 -25.01
CA GLN A 31 -0.01 -2.40 -25.94
C GLN A 31 -1.04 -1.32 -25.64
N LYS A 32 -2.25 -1.71 -25.20
CA LYS A 32 -3.31 -0.77 -24.83
C LYS A 32 -3.05 -0.01 -23.53
N LEU A 33 -2.52 -0.67 -22.50
CA LEU A 33 -2.43 -0.13 -21.14
C LEU A 33 -1.04 0.40 -20.75
N VAL A 34 0.02 -0.22 -21.29
CA VAL A 34 1.41 0.14 -21.04
C VAL A 34 1.97 0.90 -22.24
N GLY A 35 1.70 0.40 -23.45
CA GLY A 35 2.28 0.87 -24.70
C GLY A 35 3.65 0.25 -24.99
N GLY A 36 4.03 0.26 -26.27
CA GLY A 36 5.26 -0.35 -26.76
C GLY A 36 5.24 -1.88 -26.75
N ASP A 37 6.25 -2.48 -27.37
CA ASP A 37 6.38 -3.94 -27.39
C ASP A 37 6.62 -4.52 -25.98
N THR A 38 6.20 -5.77 -25.78
CA THR A 38 6.45 -6.46 -24.52
C THR A 38 7.96 -6.64 -24.31
N PRO A 39 8.53 -6.20 -23.18
CA PRO A 39 9.97 -6.26 -22.95
C PRO A 39 10.48 -7.68 -22.73
N THR A 40 9.60 -8.61 -22.41
CA THR A 40 9.93 -10.03 -22.19
C THR A 40 8.75 -10.91 -22.60
N HIS A 41 9.03 -12.19 -22.85
CA HIS A 41 8.03 -13.23 -23.03
C HIS A 41 7.53 -13.84 -21.71
N ASN A 42 8.00 -13.34 -20.56
CA ASN A 42 7.59 -13.84 -19.25
C ASN A 42 6.16 -13.40 -18.95
N ARG A 43 5.22 -14.32 -19.14
CA ARG A 43 3.79 -14.10 -18.94
C ARG A 43 3.45 -13.54 -17.56
N GLN A 44 4.00 -14.13 -16.50
CA GLN A 44 3.70 -13.72 -15.12
C GLN A 44 4.13 -12.27 -14.85
N PHE A 45 5.23 -11.82 -15.46
CA PHE A 45 5.66 -10.42 -15.40
C PHE A 45 4.65 -9.50 -16.11
N LEU A 46 4.22 -9.87 -17.32
CA LEU A 46 3.25 -9.08 -18.09
C LEU A 46 1.91 -8.96 -17.36
N GLU A 47 1.39 -10.07 -16.82
CA GLU A 47 0.14 -10.09 -16.04
C GLU A 47 0.22 -9.18 -14.82
N ARG A 48 1.30 -9.28 -14.02
CA ARG A 48 1.50 -8.40 -12.85
C ARG A 48 1.53 -6.92 -13.23
N ARG A 49 2.21 -6.58 -14.34
CA ARG A 49 2.31 -5.20 -14.80
C ARG A 49 0.99 -4.67 -15.36
N ILE A 50 0.26 -5.50 -16.10
CA ILE A 50 -1.09 -5.18 -16.59
C ILE A 50 -2.06 -4.98 -15.43
N ALA A 51 -2.06 -5.89 -14.45
CA ALA A 51 -2.87 -5.79 -13.24
C ALA A 51 -2.59 -4.47 -12.49
N TYR A 52 -1.33 -4.12 -12.33
CA TYR A 52 -0.93 -2.85 -11.72
C TYR A 52 -1.48 -1.63 -12.49
N ARG A 53 -1.41 -1.63 -13.83
CA ARG A 53 -1.95 -0.55 -14.66
C ARG A 53 -3.47 -0.42 -14.54
N LEU A 54 -4.19 -1.54 -14.52
CA LEU A 54 -5.64 -1.56 -14.32
C LEU A 54 -6.02 -0.97 -12.95
N GLN A 55 -5.27 -1.34 -11.90
CA GLN A 55 -5.45 -0.76 -10.57
C GLN A 55 -5.18 0.74 -10.58
N GLU A 56 -4.04 1.18 -11.11
CA GLU A 56 -3.65 2.59 -11.17
C GLU A 56 -4.73 3.45 -11.85
N ALA A 57 -5.25 2.99 -12.99
CA ALA A 57 -6.27 3.71 -13.75
C ALA A 57 -7.58 3.91 -12.96
N GLU A 58 -7.97 2.93 -12.15
CA GLU A 58 -9.23 2.95 -11.42
C GLU A 58 -9.08 3.63 -10.06
N PHE A 59 -7.99 3.39 -9.35
CA PHE A 59 -7.70 4.11 -8.10
C PHE A 59 -7.47 5.60 -8.33
N ARG A 60 -6.96 6.02 -9.50
CA ARG A 60 -6.88 7.45 -9.86
C ARG A 60 -8.24 8.13 -9.86
N LYS A 61 -9.32 7.41 -10.21
CA LYS A 61 -10.69 7.95 -10.22
C LYS A 61 -11.27 8.10 -8.80
N ILE A 62 -10.80 7.28 -7.86
CA ILE A 62 -11.34 7.18 -6.50
C ILE A 62 -10.55 8.03 -5.51
N ASP A 63 -9.22 8.02 -5.58
CA ASP A 63 -8.33 8.78 -4.68
C ASP A 63 -7.08 9.22 -5.44
N ALA A 64 -7.18 10.37 -6.12
CA ALA A 64 -6.06 10.98 -6.84
C ALA A 64 -4.87 11.30 -5.91
N ASN A 65 -5.13 11.60 -4.63
CA ASN A 65 -4.10 11.92 -3.65
C ASN A 65 -3.27 10.69 -3.25
N LEU A 66 -3.77 9.46 -3.44
CA LEU A 66 -3.00 8.25 -3.16
C LEU A 66 -1.82 8.09 -4.13
N LEU A 67 -2.06 8.33 -5.42
CA LEU A 67 -1.02 8.23 -6.45
C LEU A 67 -0.01 9.37 -6.34
N ASP A 68 -0.48 10.59 -6.07
CA ASP A 68 0.41 11.75 -5.83
C ASP A 68 1.33 11.52 -4.61
N ARG A 69 0.80 10.96 -3.51
CA ARG A 69 1.63 10.55 -2.36
C ARG A 69 2.66 9.49 -2.72
N ASN A 70 2.33 8.55 -3.61
CA ASN A 70 3.27 7.53 -4.07
C ASN A 70 4.38 8.14 -4.94
N GLN A 71 3.99 9.01 -5.88
CA GLN A 71 4.91 9.74 -6.76
C GLN A 71 5.92 10.57 -5.95
N ARG A 72 5.45 11.39 -5.00
CA ARG A 72 6.33 12.18 -4.11
C ARG A 72 7.28 11.30 -3.30
N ARG A 73 6.84 10.10 -2.89
CA ARG A 73 7.71 9.13 -2.19
C ARG A 73 8.79 8.57 -3.11
N ILE A 74 8.47 8.29 -4.37
CA ILE A 74 9.44 7.83 -5.37
C ILE A 74 10.47 8.92 -5.64
N GLU A 75 10.01 10.15 -5.92
CA GLU A 75 10.88 11.30 -6.17
C GLU A 75 11.85 11.55 -5.01
N SER A 76 11.32 11.59 -3.78
CA SER A 76 12.15 11.73 -2.57
C SER A 76 13.16 10.58 -2.42
N LEU A 77 12.80 9.35 -2.82
CA LEU A 77 13.70 8.20 -2.80
C LEU A 77 14.83 8.33 -3.84
N VAL A 78 14.51 8.77 -5.05
CA VAL A 78 15.48 9.01 -6.12
C VAL A 78 16.44 10.13 -5.75
N GLU A 79 15.92 11.22 -5.17
CA GLU A 79 16.72 12.38 -4.76
C GLU A 79 17.63 12.07 -3.57
N THR A 80 17.10 11.40 -2.53
CA THR A 80 17.84 11.21 -1.26
C THR A 80 18.58 9.88 -1.16
N GLY A 81 18.26 8.91 -2.02
CA GLY A 81 18.73 7.53 -1.94
C GLY A 81 18.26 6.78 -0.69
N LYS A 82 17.35 7.35 0.11
CA LYS A 82 16.93 6.82 1.41
C LYS A 82 15.44 6.55 1.45
N VAL A 83 15.07 5.33 1.82
CA VAL A 83 13.68 5.02 2.16
C VAL A 83 13.36 5.68 3.51
N LYS A 84 12.48 6.68 3.54
CA LYS A 84 11.87 7.14 4.80
C LYS A 84 11.14 5.96 5.43
N LYS A 85 11.72 5.39 6.49
CA LYS A 85 11.02 4.43 7.33
C LYS A 85 9.80 5.16 7.90
N ARG A 86 8.62 4.52 7.84
CA ARG A 86 7.47 5.02 8.59
C ARG A 86 7.95 5.22 10.01
N ASP A 87 7.76 6.42 10.53
CA ASP A 87 8.11 6.72 11.90
C ASP A 87 7.34 5.73 12.78
N ARG A 88 8.07 4.78 13.37
CA ARG A 88 7.49 3.73 14.22
C ARG A 88 7.34 4.24 15.65
N ASP A 89 7.46 5.53 15.87
CA ASP A 89 7.11 6.18 17.13
C ASP A 89 5.58 6.18 17.31
N HIS A 90 5.01 4.99 17.48
CA HIS A 90 3.80 4.80 18.27
C HIS A 90 4.16 5.04 19.74
N ARG A 91 4.44 6.30 20.08
CA ARG A 91 4.53 6.70 21.48
C ARG A 91 3.10 6.78 22.01
N PRO A 92 2.78 6.10 23.13
CA PRO A 92 1.47 6.23 23.73
C PRO A 92 1.22 7.69 24.12
N VAL A 93 -0.04 8.11 24.11
CA VAL A 93 -0.41 9.48 24.52
C VAL A 93 -0.01 9.68 25.98
N ALA A 94 0.43 10.89 26.34
CA ALA A 94 0.71 11.25 27.72
C ALA A 94 -0.49 10.92 28.64
N GLY A 95 -0.20 10.36 29.81
CA GLY A 95 -1.20 9.82 30.74
C GLY A 95 -1.56 8.34 30.49
N THR A 96 -1.12 7.72 29.40
CA THR A 96 -1.29 6.27 29.20
C THR A 96 -0.55 5.50 30.30
N VAL A 97 -1.24 4.58 30.95
CA VAL A 97 -0.67 3.69 31.97
C VAL A 97 -0.46 2.29 31.38
N LEU A 98 0.81 1.90 31.24
CA LEU A 98 1.21 0.56 30.85
C LEU A 98 1.33 -0.30 32.11
N THR A 99 0.54 -1.37 32.19
CA THR A 99 0.58 -2.29 33.33
C THR A 99 1.04 -3.67 32.86
N ARG A 100 2.00 -4.27 33.57
CA ARG A 100 2.48 -5.63 33.30
C ARG A 100 2.68 -6.39 34.60
N GLU A 101 2.06 -7.56 34.70
CA GLU A 101 2.39 -8.52 35.75
C GLU A 101 3.65 -9.31 35.37
N TYR A 102 4.63 -9.36 36.25
CA TYR A 102 5.84 -10.15 36.08
C TYR A 102 6.25 -10.78 37.40
N LYS A 103 6.40 -12.12 37.42
CA LYS A 103 6.69 -12.91 38.62
C LYS A 103 5.76 -12.60 39.80
N GLY A 104 4.47 -12.41 39.53
CA GLY A 104 3.46 -12.10 40.54
C GLY A 104 3.48 -10.66 41.06
N VAL A 105 4.30 -9.77 40.47
CA VAL A 105 4.35 -8.35 40.81
C VAL A 105 3.79 -7.52 39.65
N SER A 106 2.80 -6.67 39.95
CA SER A 106 2.25 -5.72 38.98
C SER A 106 3.17 -4.50 38.86
N HIS A 107 3.73 -4.28 37.68
CA HIS A 107 4.54 -3.13 37.33
C HIS A 107 3.68 -2.12 36.58
N ARG A 108 3.71 -0.85 36.97
CA ARG A 108 2.96 0.23 36.31
C ARG A 108 3.91 1.30 35.81
N VAL A 109 3.69 1.75 34.58
CA VAL A 109 4.48 2.80 33.94
C VAL A 109 3.55 3.83 33.33
N VAL A 110 3.74 5.11 33.65
CA VAL A 110 2.94 6.21 33.11
C VAL A 110 3.76 6.98 32.09
N VAL A 111 3.16 7.23 30.93
CA VAL A 111 3.77 8.10 29.90
C VAL A 111 3.60 9.55 30.30
N THR A 112 4.69 10.30 30.36
CA THR A 112 4.68 11.72 30.75
C THR A 112 4.46 12.64 29.55
N PRO A 113 4.05 13.91 29.76
CA PRO A 113 3.86 14.89 28.67
C PRO A 113 5.09 15.17 27.82
N ASP A 114 6.30 15.00 28.38
CA ASP A 114 7.58 15.11 27.69
C ASP A 114 8.00 13.81 26.97
N GLY A 115 7.14 12.79 26.98
CA GLY A 115 7.36 11.52 26.28
C GLY A 115 8.32 10.57 27.00
N GLN A 116 8.58 10.80 28.28
CA GLN A 116 9.31 9.89 29.16
C GLN A 116 8.36 8.89 29.83
N TYR A 117 8.95 7.94 30.56
CA TYR A 117 8.24 6.85 31.23
C TYR A 117 8.55 6.90 32.72
N ASN A 118 7.53 7.09 33.55
CA ASN A 118 7.67 7.09 35.00
C ASN A 118 7.15 5.77 35.59
N PHE A 119 8.00 5.09 36.35
CA PHE A 119 7.66 3.82 37.01
C PHE A 119 6.95 4.10 38.35
N GLN A 120 5.86 3.35 38.60
CA GLN A 120 5.13 3.35 39.87
C GLN A 120 5.32 2.03 40.60
#